data_AF-A0A256IM90-F1
#
_entry.id   AF-A0A256IM90-F1
#
_cell.length_a   1.000
_cell.length_b   1.000
_cell.length_c   1.000
_cell.angle_alpha   90.00
_cell.angle_beta   90.00
_cell.angle_gamma   90.00
#
_symmetry.space_group_name_H-M   'P 1'
#
loop_
_entity.id
_entity.type
_entity.pdbx_description
1 polymer ?
#
loop_
_entity_poly.entity_id
_entity_poly.type
_entity_poly.pdbx_seq_one_letter_code
_entity_poly.pdbx_strand_id
1 'polypeptide(L)'
;MVRIDDSASRSKCWLSYPDEIREVEQYARERDWEQEIAIQLMARVGCRSSGVPSARPENLRWNGDGEYWEIRVRGKNTKGGEKTVRDAYVPTKVKENLDRYASERNIADDEPYVSKSESSIGRWVREITDHIAEDTGEERWYEVSSHDLRRTWATHHLVEQSVAVRVMMEIGGWSSYDAIEPYLTKPTPEKIGQEMGDL
;
A
#
# COMPACT_ATOMS: atom_id res chain seq x y z
N MET A 1 -10.53 -2.18 -13.89
CA MET A 1 -10.37 -3.62 -14.09
C MET A 1 -8.95 -4.01 -13.74
N VAL A 2 -8.80 -4.96 -12.81
CA VAL A 2 -7.51 -5.50 -12.36
C VAL A 2 -6.69 -5.99 -13.55
N ARG A 3 -5.49 -5.47 -13.72
CA ARG A 3 -4.55 -5.92 -14.76
C ARG A 3 -3.69 -7.06 -14.22
N ILE A 4 -3.47 -8.10 -15.01
CA ILE A 4 -2.69 -9.28 -14.62
C ILE A 4 -1.52 -9.47 -15.60
N ASP A 5 -0.34 -9.72 -15.05
CA ASP A 5 0.85 -10.26 -15.73
C ASP A 5 1.13 -11.66 -15.16
N ASP A 6 0.79 -12.69 -15.92
CA ASP A 6 0.96 -14.12 -15.60
C ASP A 6 2.17 -14.73 -16.31
N SER A 7 3.06 -13.90 -16.87
CA SER A 7 4.23 -14.38 -17.62
C SER A 7 5.29 -15.05 -16.74
N ALA A 8 5.12 -15.01 -15.42
CA ALA A 8 6.03 -15.56 -14.41
C ALA A 8 5.32 -16.63 -13.57
N SER A 9 6.07 -17.34 -12.72
CA SER A 9 5.51 -18.38 -11.84
C SER A 9 4.50 -17.88 -10.80
N ARG A 10 4.38 -16.56 -10.63
CA ARG A 10 3.32 -15.92 -9.86
C ARG A 10 2.76 -14.77 -10.67
N SER A 11 1.44 -14.73 -10.80
CA SER A 11 0.69 -13.61 -11.34
C SER A 11 1.04 -12.33 -10.57
N LYS A 12 1.20 -11.23 -11.30
CA LYS A 12 1.31 -9.89 -10.72
C LYS A 12 0.05 -9.14 -11.08
N CYS A 13 -0.53 -8.47 -10.09
CA CYS A 13 -1.76 -7.73 -10.27
C CYS A 13 -1.53 -6.24 -10.11
N TRP A 14 -2.25 -5.42 -10.89
CA TRP A 14 -2.32 -3.98 -10.70
C TRP A 14 -3.79 -3.57 -10.63
N LEU A 15 -4.14 -2.96 -9.51
CA LEU A 15 -5.46 -2.41 -9.30
C LEU A 15 -5.50 -0.98 -9.85
N SER A 16 -6.68 -0.57 -10.28
CA SER A 16 -7.00 0.76 -10.76
C SER A 16 -7.02 1.70 -9.55
N TYR A 17 -6.20 2.76 -9.60
CA TYR A 17 -6.11 3.71 -8.51
C TYR A 17 -6.87 4.99 -8.88
N PRO A 18 -7.80 5.49 -8.02
CA PRO A 18 -8.10 5.02 -6.67
C PRO A 18 -9.24 4.00 -6.56
N ASP A 19 -9.95 3.68 -7.65
CA ASP A 19 -11.29 3.09 -7.57
C ASP A 19 -11.31 1.64 -7.06
N GLU A 20 -10.51 0.74 -7.63
CA GLU A 20 -10.41 -0.65 -7.13
C GLU A 20 -9.73 -0.72 -5.75
N ILE A 21 -8.90 0.27 -5.40
CA ILE A 21 -8.38 0.39 -4.03
C ILE A 21 -9.52 0.73 -3.06
N ARG A 22 -10.44 1.64 -3.42
CA ARG A 22 -11.61 1.96 -2.58
C ARG A 22 -12.53 0.76 -2.43
N GLU A 23 -12.69 -0.04 -3.47
CA GLU A 23 -13.49 -1.26 -3.42
C GLU A 23 -12.91 -2.25 -2.39
N VAL A 24 -11.60 -2.54 -2.47
CA VAL A 24 -10.94 -3.39 -1.46
C VAL A 24 -11.05 -2.81 -0.05
N GLU A 25 -10.92 -1.48 0.11
CA GLU A 25 -11.11 -0.80 1.40
C GLU A 25 -12.54 -0.97 1.94
N GLN A 26 -13.55 -0.85 1.08
CA GLN A 26 -14.95 -1.01 1.44
C GLN A 26 -15.25 -2.45 1.89
N TYR A 27 -14.88 -3.45 1.09
CA TYR A 27 -15.06 -4.86 1.43
C TYR A 27 -14.31 -5.24 2.71
N ALA A 28 -13.10 -4.68 2.91
CA ALA A 28 -12.38 -4.86 4.15
C ALA A 28 -13.14 -4.28 5.35
N ARG A 29 -13.68 -3.06 5.21
CA ARG A 29 -14.45 -2.39 6.27
C ARG A 29 -15.74 -3.14 6.64
N GLU A 30 -16.45 -3.67 5.65
CA GLU A 30 -17.65 -4.47 5.88
C GLU A 30 -17.36 -5.73 6.71
N ARG A 31 -16.17 -6.30 6.58
CA ARG A 31 -15.70 -7.42 7.42
C ARG A 31 -15.23 -6.96 8.80
N ASP A 32 -14.26 -6.03 8.84
CA ASP A 32 -13.69 -5.46 10.07
C ASP A 32 -12.91 -4.17 9.77
N TRP A 33 -13.04 -3.16 10.62
CA TRP A 33 -12.23 -1.94 10.52
C TRP A 33 -10.72 -2.20 10.68
N GLU A 34 -10.29 -3.18 11.49
CA GLU A 34 -8.86 -3.56 11.56
C GLU A 34 -8.33 -4.02 10.19
N GLN A 35 -9.18 -4.70 9.40
CA GLN A 35 -8.84 -5.13 8.04
C GLN A 35 -8.75 -3.92 7.08
N GLU A 36 -9.69 -2.97 7.16
CA GLU A 36 -9.61 -1.72 6.39
C GLU A 36 -8.30 -0.96 6.67
N ILE A 37 -7.91 -0.85 7.94
CA ILE A 37 -6.64 -0.20 8.34
C ILE A 37 -5.44 -0.95 7.75
N ALA A 38 -5.44 -2.28 7.79
CA ALA A 38 -4.38 -3.08 7.16
C ALA A 38 -4.29 -2.82 5.64
N ILE A 39 -5.43 -2.75 4.95
CA ILE A 39 -5.50 -2.43 3.51
C ILE A 39 -4.96 -1.02 3.25
N GLN A 40 -5.40 0.00 3.98
CA GLN A 40 -4.95 1.39 3.79
C GLN A 40 -3.44 1.52 4.01
N LEU A 41 -2.89 0.87 5.04
CA LEU A 41 -1.45 0.85 5.27
C LEU A 41 -0.68 0.23 4.09
N MET A 42 -1.20 -0.80 3.43
CA MET A 42 -0.55 -1.42 2.27
C MET A 42 -0.76 -0.64 0.96
N ALA A 43 -1.99 -0.21 0.67
CA ALA A 43 -2.41 0.35 -0.61
C ALA A 43 -2.28 1.87 -0.71
N ARG A 44 -2.27 2.59 0.43
CA ARG A 44 -2.16 4.06 0.47
C ARG A 44 -0.82 4.54 1.05
N VAL A 45 -0.26 3.81 2.01
CA VAL A 45 1.02 4.13 2.70
C VAL A 45 2.20 3.27 2.17
N GLY A 46 1.88 2.31 1.29
CA GLY A 46 2.87 1.46 0.64
C GLY A 46 3.53 0.46 1.58
N CYS A 47 2.97 0.12 2.73
CA CYS A 47 3.54 -0.91 3.61
C CYS A 47 3.54 -2.28 2.93
N ARG A 48 4.55 -3.09 3.26
CA ARG A 48 4.44 -4.54 3.07
C ARG A 48 3.55 -5.10 4.19
N SER A 49 2.89 -6.23 3.98
CA SER A 49 2.13 -6.93 5.02
C SER A 49 2.96 -7.20 6.28
N SER A 50 4.27 -7.43 6.17
CA SER A 50 5.20 -7.58 7.31
C SER A 50 5.50 -6.28 8.06
N GLY A 51 5.27 -5.12 7.45
CA GLY A 51 5.47 -3.81 8.07
C GLY A 51 4.22 -3.26 8.73
N VAL A 52 3.03 -3.71 8.34
CA VAL A 52 1.74 -3.30 8.93
C VAL A 52 1.74 -3.40 10.46
N PRO A 53 2.22 -4.49 11.11
CA PRO A 53 2.20 -4.61 12.58
C PRO A 53 3.16 -3.67 13.32
N SER A 54 3.95 -2.86 12.60
CA SER A 54 4.85 -1.89 13.22
C SER A 54 4.30 -0.46 13.25
N ALA A 55 3.17 -0.21 12.58
CA ALA A 55 2.50 1.09 12.61
C ALA A 55 1.80 1.30 13.96
N ARG A 56 2.08 2.43 14.62
CA ARG A 56 1.58 2.78 15.96
C ARG A 56 1.19 4.26 16.03
N PRO A 57 0.25 4.66 16.91
CA PRO A 57 -0.11 6.07 17.07
C PRO A 57 1.07 6.98 17.43
N GLU A 58 1.96 6.55 18.35
CA GLU A 58 3.15 7.34 18.75
C GLU A 58 4.09 7.69 17.57
N ASN A 59 3.99 6.93 16.48
CA ASN A 59 4.87 7.04 15.33
C ASN A 59 4.25 7.83 14.16
N LEU A 60 2.98 8.23 14.27
CA LEU A 60 2.26 9.06 13.31
C LEU A 60 2.45 10.54 13.67
N ARG A 61 3.12 11.30 12.81
CA ARG A 61 3.49 12.69 13.10
C ARG A 61 3.38 13.61 11.89
N TRP A 62 3.26 14.89 12.17
CA TRP A 62 3.33 15.95 11.18
C TRP A 62 4.78 16.32 10.92
N ASN A 63 5.19 16.30 9.65
CA ASN A 63 6.44 16.84 9.18
C ASN A 63 6.21 18.32 8.83
N GLY A 64 6.73 19.22 9.67
CA GLY A 64 6.56 20.66 9.52
C GLY A 64 7.37 21.27 8.36
N ASP A 65 8.47 20.64 7.97
CA ASP A 65 9.34 21.15 6.89
C ASP A 65 8.74 20.89 5.51
N GLY A 66 8.08 19.74 5.34
CA GLY A 66 7.43 19.35 4.09
C GLY A 66 5.92 19.50 4.07
N GLU A 67 5.31 19.91 5.18
CA GLU A 67 3.85 20.04 5.37
C GLU A 67 3.06 18.77 5.03
N TYR A 68 3.46 17.62 5.59
CA TYR A 68 2.76 16.35 5.38
C TYR A 68 2.73 15.44 6.61
N TRP A 69 1.82 14.46 6.62
CA TRP A 69 1.79 13.43 7.65
C TRP A 69 2.68 12.25 7.27
N GLU A 70 3.43 11.73 8.24
CA GLU A 70 4.24 10.52 8.07
C GLU A 70 4.07 9.55 9.22
N ILE A 71 4.29 8.27 8.95
CA ILE A 71 4.29 7.22 9.96
C ILE A 71 5.55 6.39 9.87
N ARG A 72 6.23 6.23 11.01
CA ARG A 72 7.40 5.35 11.11
C ARG A 72 6.97 3.89 11.06
N VAL A 73 7.56 3.14 10.13
CA VAL A 73 7.30 1.70 9.96
C VAL A 73 8.59 0.91 9.73
N ARG A 74 8.55 -0.37 10.08
CA ARG A 74 9.66 -1.33 9.94
C ARG A 74 9.49 -2.20 8.71
N GLY A 75 10.53 -2.29 7.88
CA GLY A 75 10.63 -3.20 6.74
C GLY A 75 11.31 -4.53 7.10
N LYS A 76 11.25 -5.48 6.16
CA LYS A 76 12.14 -6.65 6.19
C LYS A 76 13.56 -6.20 5.84
N ASN A 77 14.54 -6.62 6.64
CA ASN A 77 15.93 -6.50 6.25
C ASN A 77 16.29 -7.70 5.36
N THR A 78 16.60 -7.44 4.09
CA THR A 78 16.97 -8.47 3.09
C THR A 78 18.47 -8.75 3.03
N LYS A 79 19.29 -8.02 3.81
CA LYS A 79 20.76 -8.11 3.81
C LYS A 79 21.36 -8.60 5.15
N GLY A 80 20.52 -8.94 6.14
CA GLY A 80 20.94 -9.28 7.50
C GLY A 80 21.13 -8.04 8.39
N GLY A 81 20.83 -8.17 9.69
CA GLY A 81 20.86 -7.07 10.67
C GLY A 81 19.47 -6.59 11.12
N GLU A 82 19.40 -5.42 11.77
CA GLU A 82 18.16 -4.84 12.28
C GLU A 82 17.16 -4.53 11.16
N LYS A 83 15.86 -4.59 11.44
CA LYS A 83 14.81 -4.22 10.48
C LYS A 83 15.03 -2.78 10.01
N THR A 84 14.95 -2.54 8.71
CA THR A 84 15.04 -1.18 8.16
C THR A 84 13.85 -0.36 8.64
N VAL A 85 14.11 0.85 9.11
CA VAL A 85 13.07 1.81 9.50
C VAL A 85 12.93 2.83 8.39
N ARG A 86 11.70 3.23 8.06
CA ARG A 86 11.41 4.36 7.17
C ARG A 86 10.27 5.18 7.75
N ASP A 87 10.25 6.47 7.44
CA ASP A 87 9.11 7.33 7.68
C ASP A 87 8.31 7.41 6.36
N ALA A 88 7.11 6.82 6.37
CA ALA A 88 6.26 6.67 5.19
C ALA A 88 5.24 7.80 5.10
N TYR A 89 5.07 8.39 3.92
CA TYR A 89 4.01 9.38 3.68
C TYR A 89 2.61 8.80 3.97
N VAL A 90 1.79 9.56 4.68
CA VAL A 90 0.41 9.20 5.04
C VAL A 90 -0.55 10.23 4.45
N PRO A 91 -1.44 9.84 3.51
CA PRO A 91 -2.49 10.74 3.04
C PRO A 91 -3.40 11.19 4.20
N THR A 92 -3.85 12.44 4.20
CA THR A 92 -4.68 13.03 5.27
C THR A 92 -5.90 12.16 5.63
N LYS A 93 -6.61 11.62 4.63
CA LYS A 93 -7.77 10.75 4.86
C LYS A 93 -7.42 9.44 5.60
N VAL A 94 -6.23 8.89 5.35
CA VAL A 94 -5.74 7.70 6.03
C VAL A 94 -5.36 8.05 7.46
N LYS A 95 -4.68 9.19 7.66
CA LYS A 95 -4.35 9.73 8.99
C LYS A 95 -5.62 9.90 9.83
N GLU A 96 -6.63 10.57 9.29
CA GLU A 96 -7.91 10.79 9.98
C GLU A 96 -8.61 9.47 10.36
N ASN A 97 -8.54 8.46 9.48
CA ASN A 97 -9.10 7.14 9.77
C ASN A 97 -8.32 6.39 10.86
N LEU A 98 -6.99 6.47 10.84
CA LEU A 98 -6.11 5.90 11.86
C LEU A 98 -6.39 6.50 13.24
N ASP A 99 -6.50 7.83 13.34
CA ASP A 99 -6.82 8.52 14.59
C ASP A 99 -8.19 8.09 15.14
N ARG A 100 -9.21 8.09 14.28
CA ARG A 100 -10.56 7.69 14.67
C ARG A 100 -10.60 6.23 15.10
N TYR A 101 -9.92 5.34 14.37
CA TYR A 101 -9.82 3.93 14.70
C TYR A 101 -9.13 3.71 16.07
N ALA A 102 -7.99 4.35 16.32
CA ALA A 102 -7.30 4.25 17.60
C ALA A 102 -8.16 4.77 18.75
N SER A 103 -8.83 5.91 18.57
CA SER A 103 -9.74 6.47 19.57
C SER A 103 -10.91 5.53 19.89
N GLU A 104 -11.61 5.03 18.87
CA GLU A 104 -12.78 4.16 19.07
C GLU A 104 -12.42 2.77 19.60
N ARG A 105 -11.21 2.28 19.30
CA ARG A 105 -10.72 0.98 19.78
C ARG A 105 -9.89 1.07 21.06
N ASN A 106 -9.67 2.28 21.59
CA ASN A 106 -8.83 2.55 22.77
C ASN A 106 -7.41 1.98 22.61
N ILE A 107 -6.81 2.16 21.44
CA ILE A 107 -5.43 1.71 21.15
C ILE A 107 -4.47 2.69 21.83
N ALA A 108 -3.58 2.16 22.68
CA ALA A 108 -2.56 2.98 23.32
C ALA A 108 -1.49 3.46 22.31
N ASP A 109 -0.76 4.53 22.67
CA ASP A 109 0.22 5.14 21.77
C ASP A 109 1.33 4.17 21.31
N ASP A 110 1.71 3.23 22.18
CA ASP A 110 2.70 2.19 21.92
C ASP A 110 2.10 0.87 21.42
N GLU A 111 0.79 0.79 21.21
CA GLU A 111 0.14 -0.39 20.64
C GLU A 111 0.07 -0.30 19.11
N PRO A 112 0.22 -1.43 18.39
CA PRO A 112 0.07 -1.42 16.95
C PRO A 112 -1.39 -1.21 16.55
N TYR A 113 -1.63 -0.46 15.47
CA TYR A 113 -2.98 -0.36 14.88
C TYR A 113 -3.51 -1.73 14.45
N VAL A 114 -2.64 -2.63 14.00
CA VAL A 114 -3.02 -3.99 13.57
C VAL A 114 -2.11 -5.00 14.28
N SER A 115 -2.65 -5.70 15.27
CA SER A 115 -1.89 -6.65 16.11
C SER A 115 -1.98 -8.08 15.57
N LYS A 116 -1.63 -8.25 14.29
CA LYS A 116 -1.69 -9.55 13.58
C LYS A 116 -0.35 -9.93 12.96
N SER A 117 -0.17 -11.22 12.71
CA SER A 117 0.98 -11.71 11.95
C SER A 117 0.90 -11.32 10.47
N GLU A 118 2.06 -11.30 9.80
CA GLU A 118 2.13 -11.14 8.34
C GLU A 118 1.26 -12.18 7.60
N SER A 119 1.22 -13.41 8.10
CA SER A 119 0.42 -14.49 7.52
C SER A 119 -1.09 -14.25 7.64
N SER A 120 -1.55 -13.72 8.76
CA SER A 120 -2.97 -13.37 8.96
C SER A 120 -3.38 -12.19 8.09
N ILE A 121 -2.55 -11.15 7.99
CA ILE A 121 -2.80 -10.01 7.10
C ILE A 121 -2.83 -10.46 5.64
N GLY A 122 -1.90 -11.32 5.22
CA GLY A 122 -1.91 -11.89 3.88
C GLY A 122 -3.08 -12.85 3.61
N ARG A 123 -3.71 -13.41 4.65
CA ARG A 123 -4.96 -14.16 4.53
C ARG A 123 -6.15 -13.23 4.37
N TRP A 124 -6.23 -12.15 5.16
CA TRP A 124 -7.28 -11.15 5.04
C TRP A 124 -7.38 -10.59 3.63
N VAL A 125 -6.25 -10.22 3.01
CA VAL A 125 -6.27 -9.72 1.62
C VAL A 125 -6.91 -10.73 0.67
N ARG A 126 -6.53 -12.01 0.77
CA ARG A 126 -7.11 -13.08 -0.07
C ARG A 126 -8.60 -13.24 0.18
N GLU A 127 -9.01 -13.35 1.44
CA GLU A 127 -10.44 -13.49 1.78
C GLU A 127 -11.28 -12.30 1.31
N ILE A 128 -10.72 -11.09 1.33
CA ILE A 128 -11.37 -9.89 0.82
C ILE A 128 -11.49 -9.96 -0.70
N THR A 129 -10.41 -10.27 -1.41
CA THR A 129 -10.40 -10.28 -2.88
C THR A 129 -11.21 -11.45 -3.44
N ASP A 130 -11.19 -12.61 -2.79
CA ASP A 130 -12.04 -13.75 -3.13
C ASP A 130 -13.52 -13.37 -3.01
N HIS A 131 -13.90 -12.64 -1.96
CA HIS A 131 -15.27 -12.16 -1.78
C HIS A 131 -15.67 -11.13 -2.85
N ILE A 132 -14.76 -10.24 -3.27
CA ILE A 132 -15.01 -9.33 -4.40
C ILE A 132 -15.23 -10.13 -5.68
N ALA A 133 -14.42 -11.17 -5.93
CA ALA A 133 -14.55 -12.03 -7.09
C ALA A 133 -15.92 -12.73 -7.13
N GLU A 134 -16.36 -13.25 -5.98
CA GLU A 134 -17.65 -13.94 -5.81
C GLU A 134 -18.84 -12.99 -6.05
N ASP A 135 -18.78 -11.77 -5.50
CA ASP A 135 -19.86 -10.79 -5.61
C ASP A 135 -19.97 -10.16 -7.00
N THR A 136 -18.84 -9.88 -7.65
CA THR A 136 -18.79 -9.19 -8.95
C THR A 136 -18.79 -10.15 -10.14
N GLY A 137 -18.42 -11.41 -9.93
CA GLY A 137 -18.13 -12.38 -10.99
C GLY A 137 -16.82 -12.13 -11.73
N GLU A 138 -15.97 -11.20 -11.27
CA GLU A 138 -14.68 -10.90 -11.89
C GLU A 138 -13.57 -11.80 -11.32
N GLU A 139 -13.31 -12.93 -11.98
CA GLU A 139 -12.32 -13.93 -11.53
C GLU A 139 -10.89 -13.40 -11.32
N ARG A 140 -10.55 -12.26 -11.94
CA ARG A 140 -9.22 -11.62 -11.81
C ARG A 140 -8.87 -11.26 -10.37
N TRP A 141 -9.87 -11.06 -9.51
CA TRP A 141 -9.67 -10.76 -8.10
C TRP A 141 -9.04 -11.92 -7.31
N TYR A 142 -9.27 -13.18 -7.71
CA TYR A 142 -8.64 -14.35 -7.07
C TYR A 142 -7.10 -14.33 -7.15
N GLU A 143 -6.54 -13.62 -8.12
CA GLU A 143 -5.10 -13.50 -8.32
C GLU A 143 -4.46 -12.40 -7.47
N VAL A 144 -5.25 -11.52 -6.83
CA VAL A 144 -4.73 -10.36 -6.10
C VAL A 144 -4.12 -10.78 -4.76
N SER A 145 -2.90 -10.31 -4.49
CA SER A 145 -2.21 -10.57 -3.23
C SER A 145 -1.85 -9.29 -2.46
N SER A 146 -1.48 -9.44 -1.19
CA SER A 146 -0.98 -8.32 -0.36
C SER A 146 0.23 -7.59 -0.98
N HIS A 147 1.05 -8.29 -1.76
CA HIS A 147 2.19 -7.67 -2.44
C HIS A 147 1.73 -6.74 -3.58
N ASP A 148 0.60 -7.06 -4.21
CA ASP A 148 0.06 -6.30 -5.34
C ASP A 148 -0.58 -4.97 -4.90
N LEU A 149 -1.03 -4.86 -3.65
CA LEU A 149 -1.43 -3.58 -3.06
C LEU A 149 -0.26 -2.59 -3.03
N ARG A 150 0.90 -3.03 -2.53
CA ARG A 150 2.12 -2.20 -2.53
C ARG A 150 2.64 -1.97 -3.96
N ARG A 151 2.55 -2.96 -4.84
CA ARG A 151 2.93 -2.84 -6.26
C ARG A 151 2.10 -1.77 -6.96
N THR A 152 0.78 -1.81 -6.75
CA THR A 152 -0.17 -0.82 -7.28
C THR A 152 0.16 0.56 -6.76
N TRP A 153 0.35 0.71 -5.44
CA TRP A 153 0.74 1.99 -4.83
C TRP A 153 2.02 2.56 -5.46
N ALA A 154 3.07 1.76 -5.57
CA ALA A 154 4.35 2.20 -6.11
C ALA A 154 4.24 2.59 -7.59
N THR A 155 3.59 1.74 -8.38
CA THR A 155 3.42 1.94 -9.83
C THR A 155 2.60 3.20 -10.11
N HIS A 156 1.49 3.40 -9.39
CA HIS A 156 0.64 4.58 -9.56
C HIS A 156 1.42 5.87 -9.32
N HIS A 157 2.18 5.96 -8.23
CA HIS A 157 2.92 7.18 -7.90
C HIS A 157 4.09 7.40 -8.87
N LEU A 158 4.84 6.34 -9.21
CA LEU A 158 6.00 6.46 -10.11
C LEU A 158 5.60 6.80 -11.55
N VAL A 159 4.58 6.12 -12.08
CA VAL A 159 4.27 6.12 -13.51
C VAL A 159 3.14 7.07 -13.84
N GLU A 160 2.02 7.01 -13.10
CA GLU A 160 0.84 7.81 -13.43
C GLU A 160 0.93 9.22 -12.83
N GLN A 161 1.45 9.35 -11.60
CA GLN A 161 1.61 10.66 -10.93
C GLN A 161 2.99 11.30 -11.16
N SER A 162 3.89 10.64 -11.91
CA SER A 162 5.25 11.14 -12.19
C SER A 162 6.05 11.54 -10.94
N VAL A 163 5.81 10.89 -9.79
CA VAL A 163 6.57 11.19 -8.56
C VAL A 163 8.03 10.81 -8.78
N ALA A 164 8.92 11.75 -8.47
CA ALA A 164 10.36 11.56 -8.65
C ALA A 164 10.84 10.27 -7.95
N VAL A 165 11.64 9.47 -8.66
CA VAL A 165 12.11 8.15 -8.17
C VAL A 165 12.80 8.27 -6.81
N ARG A 166 13.60 9.32 -6.58
CA ARG A 166 14.26 9.56 -5.28
C ARG A 166 13.28 9.80 -4.14
N VAL A 167 12.17 10.50 -4.39
CA VAL A 167 11.11 10.69 -3.39
C VAL A 167 10.47 9.34 -3.08
N MET A 168 10.13 8.56 -4.11
CA MET A 168 9.55 7.22 -3.93
C MET A 168 10.50 6.26 -3.20
N MET A 169 11.80 6.30 -3.51
CA MET A 169 12.81 5.51 -2.82
C MET A 169 12.85 5.81 -1.32
N GLU A 170 12.84 7.10 -0.95
CA GLU A 170 12.85 7.56 0.44
C GLU A 170 11.58 7.10 1.16
N ILE A 171 10.41 7.54 0.68
CA ILE A 171 9.16 7.26 1.39
C ILE A 171 8.82 5.77 1.35
N GLY A 172 9.26 5.02 0.34
CA GLY A 172 8.96 3.59 0.19
C GLY A 172 10.01 2.65 0.78
N GLY A 173 11.19 3.14 1.15
CA GLY A 173 12.28 2.35 1.72
C GLY A 173 13.00 1.44 0.71
N TRP A 174 13.31 1.97 -0.48
CA TRP A 174 14.17 1.29 -1.46
C TRP A 174 15.60 1.86 -1.39
N SER A 175 16.58 0.97 -1.27
CA SER A 175 17.99 1.37 -1.07
C SER A 175 18.80 1.56 -2.36
N SER A 176 18.23 1.21 -3.52
CA SER A 176 18.88 1.35 -4.82
C SER A 176 17.85 1.48 -5.95
N TYR A 177 18.31 1.97 -7.11
CA TYR A 177 17.50 2.01 -8.33
C TYR A 177 17.08 0.60 -8.77
N ASP A 178 17.98 -0.38 -8.73
CA ASP A 178 17.68 -1.78 -9.05
C ASP A 178 16.54 -2.36 -8.18
N ALA A 179 16.38 -1.88 -6.95
CA ALA A 179 15.34 -2.36 -6.05
C ALA A 179 13.95 -1.77 -6.37
N ILE A 180 13.90 -0.56 -6.95
CA ILE A 180 12.66 0.14 -7.31
C ILE A 180 12.29 -0.05 -8.79
N GLU A 181 13.26 -0.37 -9.65
CA GLU A 181 13.08 -0.66 -11.07
C GLU A 181 11.92 -1.62 -11.38
N PRO A 182 11.67 -2.71 -10.61
CA PRO A 182 10.54 -3.60 -10.88
C PRO A 182 9.14 -2.94 -10.75
N TYR A 183 9.05 -1.72 -10.22
CA TYR A 183 7.83 -0.93 -10.09
C TYR A 183 7.72 0.18 -11.16
N LEU A 184 8.76 0.39 -11.97
CA LEU A 184 8.75 1.28 -13.13
C LEU A 184 8.15 0.54 -14.34
N THR A 185 6.84 0.29 -14.30
CA THR A 185 6.15 -0.30 -15.45
C THR A 185 6.11 0.67 -16.62
N LYS A 186 5.89 0.15 -17.84
CA LYS A 186 5.68 0.99 -19.02
C LYS A 186 4.52 1.98 -18.75
N PRO A 187 4.67 3.27 -19.11
CA PRO A 187 3.60 4.23 -18.99
C PRO A 187 2.40 3.85 -19.86
N THR A 188 1.21 4.28 -19.45
CA THR A 188 0.00 4.16 -20.26
C THR A 188 0.10 5.04 -21.51
N PRO A 189 -0.60 4.69 -22.62
CA PRO A 189 -0.66 5.57 -23.80
C PRO A 189 -1.16 6.98 -23.47
N GLU A 190 -2.13 7.08 -22.55
CA GLU A 190 -2.64 8.36 -22.03
C GLU A 190 -1.51 9.19 -21.39
N LYS A 191 -0.70 8.56 -20.53
CA LYS A 191 0.43 9.23 -19.90
C LYS A 191 1.50 9.67 -20.89
N ILE A 192 1.80 8.85 -21.90
CA ILE A 192 2.72 9.23 -22.97
C ILE A 192 2.18 10.46 -23.72
N GLY A 193 0.89 10.47 -24.05
CA GLY A 193 0.23 11.60 -24.69
C GLY A 193 0.26 12.87 -23.82
N GLN A 194 0.05 12.75 -22.51
CA GLN A 194 0.11 13.88 -21.58
C GLN A 194 1.52 14.50 -21.50
N GLU A 195 2.56 13.68 -21.47
CA GLU A 195 3.95 14.15 -21.30
C GLU A 195 4.59 14.64 -22.61
N MET A 196 4.18 14.07 -23.75
CA MET A 196 4.81 14.33 -25.06
C MET A 196 3.93 15.08 -26.06
N GLY A 197 2.62 15.18 -25.82
CA GLY A 197 1.65 15.69 -26.80
C GLY A 197 1.85 17.15 -27.20
N ASP A 198 2.51 17.93 -26.34
CA ASP A 198 2.79 19.36 -26.54
C ASP A 198 4.30 19.69 -26.69
N LEU A 199 5.16 18.66 -26.88
CA LEU A 199 6.58 18.85 -27.25
C LEU A 199 6.73 19.01 -28.78
#